data_AF-A0A1H0YK96-F1
#
_entry.id   AF-A0A1H0YK96-F1
#
_cell.length_a   1.000
_cell.length_b   1.000
_cell.length_c   1.000
_cell.angle_alpha   90.00
_cell.angle_beta   90.00
_cell.angle_gamma   90.00
#
_symmetry.space_group_name_H-M   'P 1'
#
loop_
_entity.id
_entity.type
_entity.pdbx_description
1 polymer ?
#
loop_
_entity_poly.entity_id
_entity_poly.type
_entity_poly.pdbx_seq_one_letter_code
_entity_poly.pdbx_strand_id
1 'polypeptide(L)'
;METNAYNQKLNRYDLNDQIIYTGFSSFKDADECAQKKGGALVEVGFKDGNDNPQIVDEVGLIEKKLHYFVDAGDEYKFIHSSDPGFRKYADELQKIKAKQKQSPPDERYLANFEIENTEDPIIVLKNDHLESVTSRERSKYLKHAKVYELGVSLPKS
;
A
#
# COMPACT_ATOMS: atom_id res chain seq x y z
N MET A 1 -14.26 -11.46 -10.36
CA MET A 1 -13.80 -10.60 -9.24
C MET A 1 -14.22 -11.29 -7.95
N GLU A 2 -13.29 -11.51 -7.01
CA GLU A 2 -13.59 -12.15 -5.73
C GLU A 2 -13.56 -11.13 -4.59
N THR A 3 -14.56 -11.20 -3.72
CA THR A 3 -14.69 -10.39 -2.49
C THR A 3 -14.45 -11.28 -1.28
N ASN A 4 -13.68 -10.79 -0.30
CA ASN A 4 -13.49 -11.49 0.97
C ASN A 4 -14.70 -11.33 1.92
N ALA A 5 -14.63 -11.92 3.12
CA ALA A 5 -15.68 -11.83 4.15
C ALA A 5 -16.02 -10.40 4.62
N TYR A 6 -15.23 -9.40 4.22
CA TYR A 6 -15.39 -7.97 4.53
C TYR A 6 -15.80 -7.14 3.31
N ASN A 7 -16.23 -7.76 2.20
CA ASN A 7 -16.56 -7.09 0.95
C ASN A 7 -15.38 -6.32 0.31
N GLN A 8 -14.15 -6.63 0.73
CA GLN A 8 -12.93 -6.03 0.20
C GLN A 8 -12.57 -6.72 -1.12
N LYS A 9 -12.30 -5.92 -2.15
CA LYS A 9 -11.80 -6.40 -3.44
C LYS A 9 -10.33 -6.78 -3.26
N LEU A 10 -10.03 -8.07 -3.39
CA LEU A 10 -8.65 -8.56 -3.39
C LEU A 10 -8.11 -8.58 -4.81
N ASN A 11 -6.81 -8.28 -4.95
CA ASN A 11 -6.11 -8.48 -6.21
C ASN A 11 -5.81 -9.97 -6.36
N ARG A 12 -6.04 -10.52 -7.55
CA ARG A 12 -5.82 -11.94 -7.85
C ARG A 12 -4.79 -12.06 -8.95
N TYR A 13 -3.70 -12.77 -8.67
CA TYR A 13 -2.61 -13.02 -9.60
C TYR A 13 -2.51 -14.51 -9.89
N ASP A 14 -2.54 -14.86 -11.17
CA ASP A 14 -2.40 -16.22 -11.66
C ASP A 14 -0.93 -16.50 -11.99
N LEU A 15 -0.25 -17.29 -11.16
CA LEU A 15 1.06 -17.86 -11.49
C LEU A 15 0.91 -19.26 -12.10
N ASN A 16 2.02 -19.85 -12.53
CA ASN A 16 2.00 -21.14 -13.23
C ASN A 16 1.40 -22.27 -12.37
N ASP A 17 1.72 -22.30 -11.07
CA ASP A 17 1.41 -23.38 -10.13
C ASP A 17 0.48 -22.95 -8.98
N GLN A 18 0.24 -21.66 -8.83
CA GLN A 18 -0.52 -21.11 -7.71
C GLN A 18 -1.28 -19.83 -8.08
N ILE A 19 -2.27 -19.48 -7.26
CA ILE A 19 -3.00 -18.22 -7.30
C ILE A 19 -2.59 -17.44 -6.06
N ILE A 20 -2.19 -16.19 -6.25
CA ILE A 20 -1.90 -15.27 -5.14
C ILE A 20 -3.02 -14.26 -5.03
N TYR A 21 -3.50 -14.06 -3.82
CA TYR A 21 -4.37 -12.94 -3.46
C TYR A 21 -3.58 -11.90 -2.67
N THR A 22 -3.72 -10.62 -2.98
CA THR A 22 -3.16 -9.51 -2.18
C THR A 22 -4.21 -8.41 -1.95
N GLY A 23 -3.81 -7.28 -1.35
CA GLY A 23 -4.71 -6.17 -1.05
C GLY A 23 -5.47 -6.30 0.29
N PHE A 24 -4.95 -7.07 1.24
CA PHE A 24 -5.54 -7.21 2.57
C PHE A 24 -5.37 -5.94 3.41
N SER A 25 -6.39 -5.55 4.19
CA SER A 25 -6.34 -4.39 5.10
C SER A 25 -5.57 -4.64 6.39
N SER A 26 -5.34 -5.91 6.75
CA SER A 26 -4.61 -6.28 7.95
C SER A 26 -4.02 -7.68 7.82
N PHE A 27 -3.06 -7.99 8.70
CA PHE A 27 -2.51 -9.33 8.82
C PHE A 27 -3.61 -10.36 9.14
N LYS A 28 -4.54 -9.98 10.02
CA LYS A 28 -5.65 -10.84 10.43
C LYS A 28 -6.56 -11.20 9.26
N ASP A 29 -6.85 -10.25 8.38
CA ASP A 29 -7.71 -10.50 7.20
C ASP A 29 -7.08 -11.51 6.25
N ALA A 30 -5.76 -11.43 6.06
CA ALA A 30 -5.00 -12.38 5.27
C ALA A 30 -4.98 -13.77 5.93
N ASP A 31 -4.72 -13.85 7.23
CA ASP A 31 -4.68 -15.11 7.99
C ASP A 31 -6.04 -15.83 7.96
N GLU A 32 -7.13 -15.10 8.19
CA GLU A 32 -8.48 -15.65 8.06
C GLU A 32 -8.78 -16.14 6.64
N CYS A 33 -8.32 -15.41 5.62
CA CYS A 33 -8.51 -15.80 4.23
C CYS A 33 -7.73 -17.07 3.89
N ALA A 34 -6.48 -17.18 4.34
CA ALA A 34 -5.65 -18.38 4.19
C ALA A 34 -6.33 -19.59 4.82
N GLN A 35 -6.79 -19.48 6.07
CA GLN A 35 -7.49 -20.56 6.78
C GLN A 35 -8.79 -20.97 6.07
N LYS A 36 -9.61 -20.01 5.62
CA LYS A 36 -10.89 -20.27 4.95
C LYS A 36 -10.71 -20.94 3.58
N LYS A 37 -9.67 -20.56 2.83
CA LYS A 37 -9.42 -21.08 1.47
C LYS A 37 -8.45 -22.25 1.43
N GLY A 38 -7.85 -22.65 2.56
CA GLY A 38 -6.84 -23.70 2.63
C GLY A 38 -5.50 -23.28 2.00
N GLY A 39 -5.17 -21.98 2.09
CA GLY A 39 -3.94 -21.40 1.55
C GLY A 39 -2.84 -21.20 2.59
N ALA A 40 -1.74 -20.62 2.13
CA ALA A 40 -0.61 -20.21 2.96
C ALA A 40 -0.39 -18.70 2.89
N LEU A 41 0.00 -18.09 4.01
CA LEU A 41 0.49 -16.71 4.02
C LEU A 41 1.84 -16.65 3.32
N VAL A 42 1.99 -15.67 2.43
CA VAL A 42 3.22 -15.41 1.68
C VAL A 42 3.49 -13.92 1.65
N GLU A 43 4.76 -13.52 1.54
CA GLU A 43 5.10 -12.13 1.24
C GLU A 43 5.22 -11.95 -0.27
N VAL A 44 4.68 -10.85 -0.78
CA VAL A 44 4.63 -10.56 -2.21
C VAL A 44 5.31 -9.22 -2.46
N GLY A 45 6.37 -9.24 -3.25
CA GLY A 45 7.13 -8.06 -3.66
C GLY A 45 6.75 -7.59 -5.07
N PHE A 46 6.63 -6.28 -5.23
CA PHE A 46 6.52 -5.54 -6.49
C PHE A 46 7.74 -4.63 -6.59
N LYS A 47 8.76 -5.06 -7.35
CA LYS A 47 10.12 -4.50 -7.26
C LYS A 47 10.60 -3.79 -8.54
N ASP A 48 9.87 -3.92 -9.63
CA ASP A 48 10.28 -3.46 -10.97
C ASP A 48 9.54 -2.18 -11.42
N GLY A 49 8.82 -1.52 -10.51
CA GLY A 49 7.98 -0.37 -10.84
C GLY A 49 6.73 -0.76 -11.62
N ASN A 50 6.28 -2.01 -11.50
CA ASN A 50 5.10 -2.53 -12.17
C ASN A 50 4.33 -3.53 -11.26
N ASP A 51 3.11 -3.88 -11.65
CA ASP A 51 2.24 -4.82 -10.93
C ASP A 51 2.60 -6.28 -11.24
N ASN A 52 3.87 -6.63 -11.04
CA ASN A 52 4.43 -7.95 -11.27
C ASN A 52 4.76 -8.62 -9.92
N PRO A 53 3.85 -9.46 -9.37
CA PRO A 53 4.03 -10.04 -8.05
C PRO A 53 5.16 -11.09 -8.04
N GLN A 54 5.98 -11.05 -7.00
CA GLN A 54 7.00 -12.06 -6.72
C GLN A 54 6.86 -12.55 -5.28
N ILE A 55 6.78 -13.87 -5.07
CA ILE A 55 6.86 -14.41 -3.70
C ILE A 55 8.27 -14.19 -3.18
N VAL A 56 8.38 -13.56 -2.00
CA VAL A 56 9.63 -13.16 -1.37
C VAL A 56 9.57 -13.44 0.14
N ASP A 57 10.71 -13.28 0.80
CA ASP A 57 10.86 -13.36 2.27
C ASP A 57 11.93 -12.36 2.73
N GLU A 58 11.84 -11.13 2.21
CA GLU A 58 12.91 -10.13 2.33
C GLU A 58 12.69 -9.19 3.52
N VAL A 59 11.44 -8.91 3.87
CA VAL A 59 11.09 -7.82 4.82
C VAL A 59 10.41 -8.34 6.08
N GLY A 60 10.02 -9.62 6.13
CA GLY A 60 9.45 -10.26 7.32
C GLY A 60 8.10 -9.66 7.71
N LEU A 61 7.24 -9.32 6.74
CA LEU A 61 5.84 -8.96 6.97
C LEU A 61 5.14 -9.96 7.88
N ILE A 62 5.35 -11.26 7.66
CA ILE A 62 4.65 -12.31 8.43
C ILE A 62 5.10 -12.29 9.89
N GLU A 63 6.41 -12.28 10.13
CA GLU A 63 7.00 -12.25 11.48
C GLU A 63 6.61 -10.97 12.24
N LYS A 64 6.62 -9.83 11.54
CA LYS A 64 6.27 -8.52 12.08
C LYS A 64 4.75 -8.30 12.21
N LYS A 65 3.93 -9.23 11.70
CA LYS A 65 2.47 -9.11 11.61
C LYS A 65 2.03 -7.84 10.88
N LEU A 66 2.77 -7.46 9.85
CA LEU A 66 2.47 -6.36 8.95
C LEU A 66 1.78 -6.89 7.70
N HIS A 67 1.02 -6.03 7.02
CA HIS A 67 0.32 -6.38 5.79
C HIS A 67 0.82 -5.61 4.57
N TYR A 68 1.64 -4.57 4.81
CA TYR A 68 2.13 -3.66 3.79
C TYR A 68 3.44 -3.02 4.26
N PHE A 69 4.40 -2.87 3.35
CA PHE A 69 5.65 -2.17 3.56
C PHE A 69 6.20 -1.64 2.23
N VAL A 70 6.97 -0.55 2.27
CA VAL A 70 7.68 -0.02 1.10
C VAL A 70 9.12 0.28 1.48
N ASP A 71 10.06 -0.26 0.71
CA ASP A 71 11.47 0.14 0.72
C ASP A 71 11.71 1.09 -0.46
N ALA A 72 12.08 2.33 -0.20
CA ALA A 72 12.35 3.34 -1.23
C ALA A 72 13.70 4.04 -1.04
N GLY A 73 14.63 3.39 -0.33
CA GLY A 73 15.91 3.98 0.09
C GLY A 73 15.78 4.97 1.26
N ASP A 74 16.90 5.54 1.67
CA ASP A 74 16.97 6.38 2.89
C ASP A 74 16.26 7.73 2.74
N GLU A 75 16.14 8.23 1.50
CA GLU A 75 15.55 9.53 1.22
C GLU A 75 14.02 9.53 1.34
N TYR A 76 13.36 8.39 1.09
CA TYR A 76 11.91 8.31 0.98
C TYR A 76 11.29 7.43 2.07
N LYS A 77 10.20 7.91 2.70
CA LYS A 77 9.43 7.15 3.68
C LYS A 77 7.97 7.09 3.29
N PHE A 78 7.38 5.91 3.37
CA PHE A 78 5.98 5.66 3.06
C PHE A 78 5.24 5.31 4.34
N ILE A 79 4.28 6.15 4.73
CA ILE A 79 3.50 6.00 5.95
C ILE A 79 2.09 5.58 5.54
N HIS A 80 1.77 4.32 5.81
CA HIS A 80 0.45 3.76 5.56
C HIS A 80 -0.58 4.25 6.59
N SER A 81 -1.86 4.26 6.24
CA SER A 81 -2.97 4.68 7.11
C SER A 81 -3.05 3.96 8.46
N SER A 82 -2.56 2.72 8.53
CA SER A 82 -2.47 1.92 9.75
C SER A 82 -1.30 2.28 10.67
N ASP A 83 -0.36 3.10 10.20
CA ASP A 83 0.80 3.51 10.99
C ASP A 83 0.39 4.59 12.03
N PRO A 84 0.78 4.49 13.31
CA PRO A 84 0.47 5.49 14.32
C PRO A 84 0.91 6.92 13.95
N GLY A 85 1.99 7.05 13.17
CA GLY A 85 2.50 8.32 12.65
C GLY A 85 1.60 8.96 11.60
N PHE A 86 0.71 8.19 10.96
CA PHE A 86 -0.16 8.69 9.88
C PHE A 86 -1.03 9.88 10.33
N ARG A 87 -1.60 9.82 11.54
CA ARG A 87 -2.49 10.87 12.06
C ARG A 87 -1.81 12.23 12.15
N LYS A 88 -0.53 12.26 12.53
CA LYS A 88 0.26 13.50 12.62
C LYS A 88 0.37 14.17 11.25
N TYR A 89 0.67 13.40 10.21
CA TYR A 89 0.83 13.92 8.86
C TYR A 89 -0.52 14.19 8.18
N ALA A 90 -1.58 13.46 8.53
CA ALA A 90 -2.94 13.74 8.09
C ALA A 90 -3.40 15.15 8.55
N ASP A 91 -3.09 15.53 9.80
CA ASP A 91 -3.38 16.87 10.31
C ASP A 91 -2.56 17.95 9.58
N GLU A 92 -1.30 17.68 9.27
CA GLU A 92 -0.45 18.59 8.47
C GLU A 92 -0.98 18.75 7.03
N LEU A 93 -1.41 17.66 6.40
CA LEU A 93 -2.04 17.66 5.07
C LEU A 93 -3.32 18.52 5.05
N GLN A 94 -4.17 18.40 6.08
CA GLN A 94 -5.36 19.25 6.19
C GLN A 94 -5.00 20.73 6.33
N LYS A 95 -3.97 21.08 7.10
CA LYS A 95 -3.49 22.46 7.24
C LYS A 95 -2.94 23.01 5.93
N ILE A 96 -2.19 22.22 5.17
CA ILE A 96 -1.66 22.61 3.85
C ILE A 96 -2.80 22.84 2.86
N LYS A 97 -3.78 21.92 2.81
CA LYS A 97 -5.00 22.09 2.00
C LYS A 97 -5.77 23.35 2.36
N ALA A 98 -5.94 23.64 3.65
CA ALA A 98 -6.65 24.83 4.10
C ALA A 98 -5.95 26.11 3.63
N LYS A 99 -4.61 26.16 3.69
CA LYS A 99 -3.81 27.29 3.16
C LYS A 99 -3.96 27.43 1.65
N GLN A 100 -3.89 26.35 0.88
CA GLN A 100 -4.05 26.38 -0.58
C GLN A 100 -5.45 26.83 -1.02
N LYS A 101 -6.51 26.44 -0.30
CA LYS A 101 -7.87 26.95 -0.56
C LYS A 101 -7.98 28.46 -0.35
N GLN A 102 -7.13 29.05 0.49
CA GLN A 102 -7.05 30.49 0.71
C GLN A 102 -6.14 31.21 -0.31
N SER A 103 -5.28 30.48 -1.03
CA SER A 103 -4.42 31.05 -2.08
C SER A 103 -5.22 31.45 -3.33
N PRO A 104 -4.81 32.52 -4.05
CA PRO A 104 -5.41 32.93 -5.32
C PRO A 104 -5.39 31.79 -6.35
N PRO A 105 -6.36 31.76 -7.30
CA PRO A 105 -6.50 30.68 -8.28
C PRO A 105 -5.20 30.36 -9.06
N ASP A 106 -4.39 31.37 -9.34
CA ASP A 106 -3.17 31.26 -10.15
C ASP A 106 -2.03 30.53 -9.42
N GLU A 107 -2.05 30.50 -8.08
CA GLU A 107 -1.05 29.80 -7.26
C GLU A 107 -1.48 28.36 -6.89
N ARG A 108 -2.75 28.01 -7.11
CA ARG A 108 -3.30 26.68 -6.73
C ARG A 108 -2.75 25.53 -7.59
N TYR A 109 -2.26 25.82 -8.79
CA TYR A 109 -1.79 24.80 -9.73
C TYR A 109 -0.56 24.02 -9.27
N LEU A 110 0.19 24.52 -8.29
CA LEU A 110 1.49 23.97 -7.90
C LEU A 110 1.42 22.86 -6.84
N ALA A 111 0.27 22.60 -6.22
CA ALA A 111 0.23 21.73 -5.05
C ALA A 111 -1.07 20.96 -4.87
N ASN A 112 -1.63 20.39 -5.96
CA ASN A 112 -2.79 19.51 -5.88
C ASN A 112 -2.44 18.17 -5.19
N PHE A 113 -2.53 18.15 -3.86
CA PHE A 113 -2.60 16.91 -3.09
C PHE A 113 -4.03 16.36 -3.20
N GLU A 114 -4.29 15.53 -4.21
CA GLU A 114 -5.58 14.84 -4.42
C GLU A 114 -5.76 13.69 -3.41
N ILE A 115 -5.93 14.02 -2.13
CA ILE A 115 -6.20 13.03 -1.08
C ILE A 115 -7.63 12.47 -1.17
N GLU A 116 -8.57 13.22 -1.75
CA GLU A 116 -10.02 13.00 -1.61
C GLU A 116 -10.56 11.73 -2.31
N ASN A 117 -9.78 11.04 -3.14
CA ASN A 117 -10.24 9.88 -3.90
C ASN A 117 -9.39 8.61 -3.72
N THR A 118 -8.56 8.54 -2.67
CA THR A 118 -7.68 7.39 -2.49
C THR A 118 -8.28 6.38 -1.51
N GLU A 119 -8.69 5.21 -2.00
CA GLU A 119 -9.28 4.12 -1.18
C GLU A 119 -8.34 3.62 -0.07
N ASP A 120 -7.03 3.80 -0.24
CA ASP A 120 -6.02 3.50 0.78
C ASP A 120 -4.86 4.52 0.73
N PRO A 121 -4.95 5.64 1.46
CA PRO A 121 -4.00 6.74 1.36
C PRO A 121 -2.66 6.41 2.03
N ILE A 122 -1.57 6.72 1.33
CA ILE A 122 -0.20 6.56 1.79
C ILE A 122 0.50 7.90 1.70
N ILE A 123 1.11 8.31 2.81
CA ILE A 123 1.86 9.56 2.89
C ILE A 123 3.30 9.28 2.47
N VAL A 124 3.81 10.06 1.53
CA VAL A 124 5.19 9.98 1.06
C VAL A 124 5.96 11.16 1.63
N LEU A 125 7.00 10.86 2.40
CA LEU A 125 7.96 11.83 2.87
C LEU A 125 9.24 11.73 2.04
N LYS A 126 9.86 12.86 1.77
CA LYS A 126 11.22 12.98 1.24
C LYS A 126 12.07 13.74 2.25
N ASN A 127 13.13 13.12 2.77
CA ASN A 127 14.00 13.71 3.79
C ASN A 127 13.20 14.25 5.00
N ASP A 128 12.24 13.46 5.50
CA ASP A 128 11.33 13.80 6.60
C ASP A 128 10.34 14.96 6.34
N HIS A 129 10.31 15.49 5.12
CA HIS A 129 9.33 16.49 4.69
C HIS A 129 8.22 15.84 3.86
N LEU A 130 6.98 16.29 4.07
CA LEU A 130 5.84 15.85 3.28
C LEU A 130 6.02 16.21 1.81
N GLU A 131 6.11 15.19 0.95
CA GLU A 131 6.31 15.34 -0.50
C GLU A 131 4.98 15.17 -1.25
N SER A 132 4.26 14.05 -1.00
CA SER A 132 3.04 13.71 -1.73
C SER A 132 2.13 12.76 -0.93
N VAL A 133 0.92 12.54 -1.46
CA VAL A 133 0.03 11.46 -1.02
C VAL A 133 -0.24 10.57 -2.22
N THR A 134 -0.12 9.26 -2.03
CA THR A 134 -0.33 8.24 -3.05
C THR A 134 -1.27 7.16 -2.53
N SER A 135 -1.49 6.12 -3.32
CA SER A 135 -2.23 4.91 -2.93
C SER A 135 -1.31 3.70 -2.86
N ARG A 136 -1.78 2.64 -2.19
CA ARG A 136 -1.14 1.32 -2.22
C ARG A 136 -0.89 0.81 -3.65
N GLU A 137 -1.87 0.95 -4.53
CA GLU A 137 -1.71 0.50 -5.92
C GLU A 137 -0.74 1.40 -6.71
N ARG A 138 -0.78 2.71 -6.48
CA ARG A 138 0.08 3.67 -7.18
C ARG A 138 1.53 3.61 -6.73
N SER A 139 1.81 3.21 -5.48
CA SER A 139 3.18 3.07 -4.98
C SER A 139 3.97 2.00 -5.73
N LYS A 140 3.32 0.94 -6.23
CA LYS A 140 3.96 -0.12 -7.04
C LYS A 140 4.61 0.41 -8.32
N TYR A 141 4.11 1.52 -8.86
CA TYR A 141 4.61 2.13 -10.10
C TYR A 141 5.70 3.18 -9.86
N LEU A 142 6.07 3.45 -8.61
CA LEU A 142 7.17 4.35 -8.29
C LEU A 142 8.48 3.58 -8.47
N LYS A 143 9.25 3.91 -9.52
CA LYS A 143 10.47 3.16 -9.92
C LYS A 143 11.55 2.99 -8.85
N HIS A 144 11.53 3.84 -7.82
CA HIS A 144 12.49 3.80 -6.71
C HIS A 144 11.93 3.05 -5.49
N ALA A 145 10.65 2.66 -5.51
CA ALA A 145 9.97 1.97 -4.43
C ALA A 145 9.84 0.48 -4.75
N LYS A 146 10.25 -0.36 -3.79
CA LYS A 146 9.92 -1.77 -3.72
C LYS A 146 8.77 -1.92 -2.75
N VAL A 147 7.63 -2.34 -3.27
CA VAL A 147 6.41 -2.49 -2.48
C VAL A 147 6.28 -3.94 -2.07
N TYR A 148 5.96 -4.17 -0.81
CA TYR A 148 5.75 -5.49 -0.23
C TYR A 148 4.34 -5.55 0.36
N GLU A 149 3.59 -6.56 -0.04
CA GLU A 149 2.24 -6.84 0.45
C GLU A 149 2.20 -8.24 1.05
N LEU A 150 1.41 -8.40 2.10
CA LEU A 150 1.04 -9.73 2.57
C LEU A 150 0.04 -10.33 1.58
N GLY A 151 0.28 -11.57 1.19
CA GLY A 151 -0.55 -12.32 0.28
C GLY A 151 -1.01 -13.67 0.84
N VAL A 152 -1.99 -14.25 0.17
CA VAL A 152 -2.43 -15.63 0.38
C VAL A 152 -2.20 -16.41 -0.90
N SER A 153 -1.38 -17.45 -0.83
CA SER A 153 -1.16 -18.38 -1.94
C SER A 153 -2.10 -19.59 -1.84
N LEU A 154 -2.71 -19.96 -2.97
CA LEU A 154 -3.47 -21.20 -3.16
C LEU A 154 -2.83 -22.03 -4.28
N PRO A 155 -2.63 -23.34 -4.09
CA PRO A 155 -2.20 -24.20 -5.20
C PRO A 155 -3.25 -24.23 -6.31
N LYS A 156 -2.80 -24.27 -7.56
CA LYS A 156 -3.68 -24.57 -8.71
C LYS A 156 -3.85 -26.08 -8.81
N SER A 157 -5.10 -26.54 -8.78
CA SER A 157 -5.48 -27.93 -9.05
C SER A 157 -5.33 -28.30 -10.52
#